data_AF-A0A2X0K1W2-F1
#
_entry.id   AF-A0A2X0K1W2-F1
#
_cell.length_a   1.000
_cell.length_b   1.000
_cell.length_c   1.000
_cell.angle_alpha   90.00
_cell.angle_beta   90.00
_cell.angle_gamma   90.00
#
_symmetry.space_group_name_H-M   'P 1'
#
loop_
_entity.id
_entity.type
_entity.pdbx_description
1 polymer ?
#
loop_
_entity_poly.entity_id
_entity_poly.type
_entity_poly.pdbx_seq_one_letter_code
_entity_poly.pdbx_strand_id
1 'polypeptide(L)'
;MPPTGSTWWAPTARGWWIAVLFAVGSLLFAMGSIPGYADAVGARGDTVTYFVGSLFFTSASLLSYREVVDASSTAQNPHGRRFLVYQPRRIDWWATAVQLVGTIYFNISTGIAMADNLSAETAHQHVWRPDAIGSLCFLVSSALAWYEVCHGWLAWRPRVWSWWITLTNLIGSVAFGVSAVAGFVNPVTGQVKNADGADTQTLIGSICFFVGAVLLFPERTEKAPP
;
A
#
# COMPACT_ATOMS: atom_id res chain seq x y z
N MET A 1 -22.25 -3.78 -17.27
CA MET A 1 -22.38 -2.36 -17.66
C MET A 1 -21.22 -1.61 -17.02
N PRO A 2 -20.49 -0.73 -17.74
CA PRO A 2 -19.48 0.11 -17.10
C PRO A 2 -20.15 0.91 -15.97
N PRO A 3 -19.47 1.10 -14.83
CA PRO A 3 -20.09 1.78 -13.70
C PRO A 3 -20.47 3.20 -14.10
N THR A 4 -21.78 3.47 -14.10
CA THR A 4 -22.35 4.78 -14.44
C THR A 4 -21.94 5.83 -13.42
N GLY A 5 -20.92 6.62 -13.74
CA GLY A 5 -20.46 7.74 -12.92
C GLY A 5 -19.23 8.43 -13.53
N SER A 6 -19.01 9.69 -13.13
CA SER A 6 -17.81 10.45 -13.51
C SER A 6 -16.54 9.71 -13.07
N THR A 7 -15.47 9.80 -13.87
CA THR A 7 -14.13 9.30 -13.51
C THR A 7 -13.68 9.83 -12.16
N TRP A 8 -13.93 11.12 -11.91
CA TRP A 8 -13.44 11.85 -10.74
C TRP A 8 -14.41 11.84 -9.56
N TRP A 9 -15.70 11.55 -9.80
CA TRP A 9 -16.72 11.58 -8.75
C TRP A 9 -17.69 10.40 -8.88
N ALA A 10 -17.45 9.37 -8.08
CA ALA A 10 -18.31 8.19 -8.02
C ALA A 10 -18.37 7.59 -6.60
N PRO A 11 -18.97 8.30 -5.63
CA PRO A 11 -19.01 7.88 -4.22
C PRO A 11 -19.80 6.59 -3.98
N THR A 12 -20.60 6.13 -4.95
CA THR A 12 -21.31 4.84 -4.92
C THR A 12 -20.44 3.66 -5.37
N ALA A 13 -19.29 3.93 -6.00
CA ALA A 13 -18.40 2.89 -6.51
C ALA A 13 -17.29 2.57 -5.49
N ARG A 14 -17.12 1.28 -5.17
CA ARG A 14 -16.06 0.82 -4.26
C ARG A 14 -14.66 1.17 -4.77
N GLY A 15 -14.39 0.96 -6.06
CA GLY A 15 -13.11 1.34 -6.69
C GLY A 15 -12.75 2.81 -6.55
N TRP A 16 -13.74 3.72 -6.48
CA TRP A 16 -13.47 5.14 -6.24
C TRP A 16 -12.98 5.37 -4.80
N TRP A 17 -13.58 4.72 -3.81
CA TRP A 17 -13.11 4.79 -2.42
C TRP A 17 -11.73 4.16 -2.25
N ILE A 18 -11.45 3.03 -2.93
CA ILE A 18 -10.11 2.42 -2.93
C ILE A 18 -9.06 3.44 -3.40
N ALA A 19 -9.32 4.11 -4.53
CA ALA A 19 -8.43 5.13 -5.08
C ALA A 19 -8.24 6.32 -4.11
N VAL A 20 -9.32 6.84 -3.53
CA VAL A 20 -9.27 7.95 -2.57
C VAL A 20 -8.47 7.58 -1.32
N LEU A 21 -8.72 6.40 -0.75
CA LEU A 21 -8.06 5.96 0.48
C LEU A 21 -6.56 5.75 0.25
N PHE A 22 -6.15 5.10 -0.86
CA PHE A 22 -4.74 4.99 -1.20
C PHE A 22 -4.10 6.36 -1.46
N ALA A 23 -4.79 7.28 -2.13
CA ALA A 23 -4.27 8.62 -2.40
C ALA A 23 -4.05 9.42 -1.11
N VAL A 24 -5.04 9.45 -0.21
CA VAL A 24 -4.94 10.15 1.09
C VAL A 24 -3.84 9.53 1.95
N GLY A 25 -3.80 8.20 2.05
CA GLY A 25 -2.75 7.52 2.79
C GLY A 25 -1.34 7.81 2.25
N SER A 26 -1.19 7.84 0.92
CA SER A 26 0.09 8.12 0.25
C SER A 26 0.54 9.56 0.49
N LEU A 27 -0.39 10.52 0.49
CA LEU A 27 -0.08 11.92 0.80
C LEU A 27 0.36 12.09 2.25
N LEU A 28 -0.25 11.38 3.20
CA LEU A 28 0.17 11.42 4.61
C LEU A 28 1.59 10.89 4.79
N PHE A 29 1.94 9.78 4.14
CA PHE A 29 3.32 9.28 4.14
C PHE A 29 4.29 10.24 3.47
N ALA A 30 3.92 10.81 2.33
CA ALA A 30 4.73 11.82 1.68
C ALA A 30 4.98 13.01 2.60
N MET A 31 3.96 13.52 3.30
CA MET A 31 4.10 14.63 4.25
C MET A 31 5.03 14.29 5.42
N GLY A 32 4.88 13.11 6.04
CA GLY A 32 5.76 12.65 7.12
C GLY A 32 7.22 12.52 6.69
N SER A 33 7.47 12.25 5.40
CA SER A 33 8.82 12.09 4.85
C SER A 33 9.43 13.39 4.31
N ILE A 34 8.75 14.53 4.42
CA ILE A 34 9.32 15.82 3.99
C ILE A 34 10.39 16.26 4.99
N PRO A 35 11.61 16.59 4.54
CA PRO A 35 12.65 17.14 5.41
C PRO A 35 12.14 18.35 6.20
N GLY A 36 12.31 18.32 7.52
CA GLY A 36 11.85 19.37 8.44
C GLY A 36 10.40 19.26 8.91
N TYR A 37 9.62 18.27 8.43
CA TYR A 37 8.27 18.03 8.94
C TYR A 37 8.29 17.60 10.42
N ALA A 38 9.12 16.61 10.75
CA ALA A 38 9.28 16.12 12.12
C ALA A 38 9.75 17.23 13.09
N ASP A 39 10.57 18.17 12.64
CA ASP A 39 10.99 19.34 13.43
C ASP A 39 9.83 20.31 13.69
N ALA A 40 8.91 20.45 12.71
CA ALA A 40 7.77 21.36 12.81
C ALA A 40 6.63 20.82 13.69
N VAL A 41 6.34 19.51 13.61
CA VAL A 41 5.21 18.89 14.34
C VAL A 41 5.63 18.08 15.56
N GLY A 42 6.94 17.88 15.74
CA GLY A 42 7.53 17.01 16.75
C GLY A 42 7.40 15.51 16.42
N ALA A 43 8.25 14.68 17.01
CA ALA A 43 8.29 13.23 16.77
C ALA A 43 6.95 12.52 16.95
N ARG A 44 6.12 12.97 17.91
CA ARG A 44 4.78 12.44 18.12
C ARG A 44 3.80 12.85 17.02
N GLY A 45 3.86 14.09 16.54
CA GLY A 45 3.04 14.54 15.42
C GLY A 45 3.37 13.80 14.12
N ASP A 46 4.65 13.55 13.91
CA ASP A 46 5.16 12.79 12.77
C ASP A 46 4.65 11.33 12.78
N THR A 47 4.86 10.62 13.90
CA THR A 47 4.37 9.23 14.05
C THR A 47 2.85 9.10 13.94
N VAL A 48 2.08 10.08 14.44
CA VAL A 48 0.62 10.14 14.24
C VAL A 48 0.26 10.27 12.76
N THR A 49 1.01 11.07 12.00
CA THR A 49 0.79 11.26 10.55
C THR A 49 0.97 9.94 9.79
N TYR A 50 2.06 9.21 10.08
CA TYR A 50 2.29 7.87 9.54
C TYR A 50 1.19 6.88 9.95
N PHE A 51 0.77 6.89 11.22
CA PHE A 51 -0.28 5.99 11.70
C PHE A 51 -1.65 6.26 11.02
N VAL A 52 -2.03 7.52 10.88
CA VAL A 52 -3.27 7.87 10.17
C VAL A 52 -3.17 7.45 8.70
N GLY A 53 -2.01 7.66 8.06
CA GLY A 53 -1.75 7.21 6.69
C GLY A 53 -1.92 5.69 6.53
N SER A 54 -1.42 4.91 7.50
CA SER A 54 -1.49 3.44 7.45
C SER A 54 -2.91 2.91 7.65
N LEU A 55 -3.76 3.61 8.42
CA LEU A 55 -5.20 3.28 8.52
C LEU A 55 -5.92 3.43 7.17
N PHE A 56 -5.62 4.49 6.42
CA PHE A 56 -6.17 4.69 5.08
C PHE A 56 -5.71 3.58 4.11
N PHE A 57 -4.41 3.25 4.10
CA PHE A 57 -3.88 2.14 3.29
C PHE A 57 -4.48 0.78 3.64
N THR A 58 -4.65 0.50 4.93
CA THR A 58 -5.27 -0.74 5.43
C THR A 58 -6.73 -0.82 5.00
N SER A 59 -7.47 0.29 5.10
CA SER A 59 -8.86 0.39 4.67
C SER A 59 -9.00 0.17 3.16
N ALA A 60 -8.11 0.78 2.36
CA ALA A 60 -8.07 0.60 0.91
C ALA A 60 -7.78 -0.86 0.54
N SER A 61 -6.76 -1.48 1.15
CA SER A 61 -6.38 -2.87 0.89
C SER A 61 -7.48 -3.86 1.30
N LEU A 62 -8.20 -3.57 2.38
CA LEU A 62 -9.36 -4.35 2.80
C LEU A 62 -10.50 -4.27 1.77
N LEU A 63 -10.77 -3.08 1.23
CA LEU A 63 -11.77 -2.90 0.18
C LEU A 63 -11.36 -3.61 -1.12
N SER A 64 -10.08 -3.54 -1.51
CA SER A 64 -9.55 -4.27 -2.67
C SER A 64 -9.68 -5.78 -2.51
N TYR A 65 -9.32 -6.31 -1.33
CA TYR A 65 -9.51 -7.73 -1.03
C TYR A 65 -10.99 -8.14 -1.12
N ARG A 66 -11.89 -7.32 -0.55
CA ARG A 66 -13.34 -7.54 -0.67
C ARG A 66 -13.83 -7.51 -2.11
N GLU A 67 -13.30 -6.64 -2.97
CA GLU A 67 -13.65 -6.60 -4.38
C GLU A 67 -13.30 -7.91 -5.11
N VAL A 68 -12.12 -8.48 -4.84
CA VAL A 68 -11.72 -9.78 -5.40
C VAL A 68 -12.58 -10.93 -4.86
N VAL A 69 -12.92 -10.88 -3.56
CA VAL A 69 -13.80 -11.89 -2.92
C VAL A 69 -15.23 -11.83 -3.47
N ASP A 70 -15.77 -10.63 -3.68
CA ASP A 70 -17.12 -10.43 -4.23
C ASP A 70 -17.18 -10.77 -5.73
N ALA A 71 -16.08 -10.59 -6.46
CA ALA A 71 -15.94 -10.98 -7.86
C ALA A 71 -15.71 -12.51 -8.07
N SER A 72 -15.79 -13.31 -7.01
CA SER A 72 -15.69 -14.78 -7.11
C SER A 72 -16.96 -15.39 -7.69
N SER A 73 -16.85 -16.61 -8.25
CA SER A 73 -18.00 -17.25 -8.89
C SER A 73 -19.15 -17.50 -7.90
N THR A 74 -20.39 -17.49 -8.37
CA THR A 74 -21.59 -17.72 -7.56
C THR A 74 -21.53 -19.06 -6.79
N ALA A 75 -20.83 -20.06 -7.32
CA ALA A 75 -20.58 -21.33 -6.65
C ALA A 75 -19.65 -21.19 -5.42
N GLN A 76 -18.69 -20.27 -5.46
CA GLN A 76 -17.71 -20.04 -4.39
C GLN A 76 -18.18 -19.00 -3.37
N ASN A 77 -18.96 -18.00 -3.81
CA ASN A 77 -19.59 -16.99 -2.95
C ASN A 77 -21.08 -16.81 -3.26
N PRO A 78 -21.93 -17.75 -2.80
CA PRO A 78 -23.37 -17.62 -2.98
C PRO A 78 -23.86 -16.31 -2.36
N HIS A 79 -24.46 -15.45 -3.18
CA HIS A 79 -25.00 -14.13 -2.80
C HIS A 79 -24.00 -13.07 -2.31
N GLY A 80 -22.69 -13.22 -2.55
CA GLY A 80 -21.71 -12.22 -2.11
C GLY A 80 -21.61 -12.05 -0.58
N ARG A 81 -22.02 -13.07 0.18
CA ARG A 81 -22.11 -13.00 1.65
C ARG A 81 -20.86 -13.49 2.37
N ARG A 82 -19.93 -14.13 1.68
CA ARG A 82 -18.68 -14.63 2.29
C ARG A 82 -17.63 -13.53 2.31
N PHE A 83 -17.07 -13.33 3.49
CA PHE A 83 -15.97 -12.39 3.70
C PHE A 83 -14.60 -12.99 3.36
N LEU A 84 -14.49 -14.32 3.40
CA LEU A 84 -13.30 -15.09 3.05
C LEU A 84 -13.69 -16.15 2.02
N VAL A 85 -13.04 -16.13 0.87
CA VAL A 85 -13.18 -17.14 -0.18
C VAL A 85 -11.79 -17.58 -0.58
N TYR A 86 -11.56 -18.89 -0.60
CA TYR A 86 -10.27 -19.46 -0.96
C TYR A 86 -10.15 -19.60 -2.48
N GLN A 87 -9.34 -18.76 -3.11
CA GLN A 87 -9.13 -18.71 -4.57
C GLN A 87 -7.64 -18.83 -4.93
N PRO A 88 -6.98 -19.96 -4.66
CA PRO A 88 -5.52 -20.09 -4.80
C PRO A 88 -5.03 -20.02 -6.25
N ARG A 89 -5.91 -20.20 -7.23
CA ARG A 89 -5.58 -20.12 -8.68
C ARG A 89 -5.55 -18.71 -9.23
N ARG A 90 -5.99 -17.72 -8.45
CA ARG A 90 -6.17 -16.32 -8.85
C ARG A 90 -5.02 -15.48 -8.30
N ILE A 91 -4.33 -14.79 -9.20
CA ILE A 91 -3.14 -13.99 -8.85
C ILE A 91 -3.57 -12.72 -8.11
N ASP A 92 -4.62 -12.06 -8.58
CA ASP A 92 -5.27 -10.92 -7.90
C ASP A 92 -5.69 -11.22 -6.46
N TRP A 93 -6.16 -12.44 -6.17
CA TRP A 93 -6.48 -12.87 -4.79
C TRP A 93 -5.24 -12.93 -3.91
N TRP A 94 -4.13 -13.50 -4.41
CA TRP A 94 -2.87 -13.51 -3.66
C TRP A 94 -2.28 -12.12 -3.51
N ALA A 95 -2.29 -11.30 -4.56
CA ALA A 95 -1.80 -9.93 -4.51
C ALA A 95 -2.55 -9.14 -3.43
N THR A 96 -3.89 -9.09 -3.49
CA THR A 96 -4.69 -8.35 -2.51
C THR A 96 -4.63 -8.93 -1.10
N ALA A 97 -4.51 -10.26 -0.93
CA ALA A 97 -4.34 -10.88 0.37
C ALA A 97 -2.99 -10.52 1.00
N VAL A 98 -1.89 -10.64 0.24
CA VAL A 98 -0.54 -10.30 0.71
C VAL A 98 -0.43 -8.79 0.98
N GLN A 99 -1.04 -7.95 0.13
CA GLN A 99 -1.15 -6.50 0.35
C GLN A 99 -1.82 -6.21 1.70
N LEU A 100 -2.97 -6.83 1.98
CA LEU A 100 -3.72 -6.62 3.22
C LEU A 100 -2.90 -7.03 4.43
N VAL A 101 -2.25 -8.19 4.40
CA VAL A 101 -1.33 -8.63 5.46
C VAL A 101 -0.22 -7.59 5.66
N GLY A 102 0.39 -7.11 4.57
CA GLY A 102 1.41 -6.08 4.63
C GLY A 102 0.94 -4.79 5.31
N THR A 103 -0.25 -4.30 4.95
CA THR A 103 -0.83 -3.10 5.59
C THR A 103 -1.10 -3.28 7.07
N ILE A 104 -1.50 -4.48 7.51
CA ILE A 104 -1.74 -4.77 8.93
C ILE A 104 -0.42 -4.70 9.71
N TYR A 105 0.65 -5.33 9.19
CA TYR A 105 1.97 -5.26 9.82
C TYR A 105 2.49 -3.82 9.89
N PHE A 106 2.29 -3.05 8.83
CA PHE A 106 2.68 -1.64 8.80
C PHE A 106 1.83 -0.76 9.74
N ASN A 107 0.54 -1.06 9.89
CA ASN A 107 -0.33 -0.39 10.85
C ASN A 107 0.05 -0.72 12.30
N ILE A 108 0.44 -1.97 12.58
CA ILE A 108 1.01 -2.36 13.87
C ILE A 108 2.31 -1.62 14.14
N SER A 109 3.23 -1.57 13.17
CA SER A 109 4.49 -0.83 13.28
C SER A 109 4.25 0.64 13.65
N THR A 110 3.47 1.34 12.83
CA THR A 110 3.17 2.77 13.02
C THR A 110 2.35 3.02 14.28
N GLY A 111 1.48 2.08 14.68
CA GLY A 111 0.71 2.16 15.92
C GLY A 111 1.58 2.03 17.17
N ILE A 112 2.56 1.12 17.15
CA ILE A 112 3.52 0.96 18.25
C ILE A 112 4.51 2.13 18.27
N ALA A 113 4.88 2.69 17.12
CA ALA A 113 5.75 3.86 17.02
C ALA A 113 5.18 5.11 17.71
N MET A 114 3.86 5.19 17.92
CA MET A 114 3.24 6.27 18.71
C MET A 114 3.44 6.13 20.23
N ALA A 115 3.94 5.00 20.72
CA ALA A 115 4.20 4.81 22.14
C ALA A 115 5.44 5.60 22.58
N ASP A 116 5.33 6.31 23.70
CA ASP A 116 6.45 7.05 24.29
C ASP A 116 7.46 6.07 24.96
N ASN A 117 8.75 6.44 24.98
CA ASN A 117 9.84 5.71 25.65
C ASN A 117 10.10 4.25 25.19
N LEU A 118 10.05 3.98 23.88
CA LEU A 118 10.48 2.69 23.35
C LEU A 118 12.00 2.48 23.59
N SER A 119 12.36 1.35 24.20
CA SER A 119 13.76 0.93 24.28
C SER A 119 14.30 0.60 22.87
N ALA A 120 15.61 0.63 22.66
CA ALA A 120 16.24 0.27 21.38
C ALA A 120 15.81 -1.12 20.88
N GLU A 121 15.71 -2.09 21.79
CA GLU A 121 15.23 -3.45 21.50
C GLU A 121 13.74 -3.44 21.12
N THR A 122 12.91 -2.65 21.81
CA THR A 122 11.49 -2.54 21.50
C THR A 122 11.26 -1.87 20.15
N ALA A 123 12.00 -0.79 19.84
CA ALA A 123 11.96 -0.11 18.55
C ALA A 123 12.38 -1.06 17.41
N HIS A 124 13.47 -1.81 17.60
CA HIS A 124 13.88 -2.82 16.61
C HIS A 124 12.81 -3.90 16.43
N GLN A 125 12.35 -4.53 17.52
CA GLN A 125 11.44 -5.67 17.43
C GLN A 125 10.02 -5.33 16.99
N HIS A 126 9.49 -4.18 17.40
CA HIS A 126 8.07 -3.86 17.28
C HIS A 126 7.76 -2.71 16.32
N VAL A 127 8.76 -1.90 15.94
CA VAL A 127 8.59 -0.86 14.91
C VAL A 127 9.25 -1.32 13.62
N TRP A 128 10.55 -1.63 13.66
CA TRP A 128 11.30 -1.96 12.44
C TRP A 128 10.92 -3.34 11.84
N ARG A 129 10.82 -4.41 12.64
CA ARG A 129 10.49 -5.74 12.07
C ARG A 129 9.12 -5.78 11.39
N PRO A 130 8.03 -5.26 12.01
CA PRO A 130 6.74 -5.24 11.33
C PRO A 130 6.74 -4.35 10.09
N ASP A 131 7.48 -3.24 10.10
CA ASP A 131 7.69 -2.40 8.91
C ASP A 131 8.39 -3.16 7.77
N ALA A 132 9.50 -3.85 8.07
CA ALA A 132 10.24 -4.65 7.10
C ALA A 132 9.39 -5.80 6.51
N ILE A 133 8.58 -6.46 7.34
CA ILE A 133 7.62 -7.48 6.89
C ILE A 133 6.55 -6.86 5.99
N GLY A 134 6.00 -5.70 6.39
CA GLY A 134 5.03 -4.96 5.60
C GLY A 134 5.56 -4.58 4.22
N SER A 135 6.79 -4.06 4.16
CA SER A 135 7.49 -3.71 2.92
C SER A 135 7.74 -4.93 2.02
N LEU A 136 8.14 -6.07 2.59
CA LEU A 136 8.28 -7.32 1.84
C LEU A 136 6.93 -7.78 1.25
N CYS A 137 5.85 -7.69 2.04
CA CYS A 137 4.51 -8.00 1.57
C CYS A 137 4.08 -7.09 0.41
N PHE A 138 4.32 -5.78 0.49
CA PHE A 138 4.03 -4.85 -0.61
C PHE A 138 4.83 -5.19 -1.88
N LEU A 139 6.10 -5.56 -1.73
CA LEU A 139 6.93 -5.98 -2.86
C LEU A 139 6.41 -7.26 -3.53
N VAL A 140 6.06 -8.27 -2.73
CA VAL A 140 5.48 -9.52 -3.23
C VAL A 140 4.12 -9.27 -3.89
N SER A 141 3.25 -8.48 -3.27
CA SER A 141 1.95 -8.09 -3.83
C SER A 141 2.12 -7.38 -5.18
N SER A 142 3.00 -6.39 -5.25
CA SER A 142 3.25 -5.63 -6.48
C SER A 142 3.87 -6.49 -7.58
N ALA A 143 4.75 -7.44 -7.23
CA ALA A 143 5.29 -8.39 -8.20
C ALA A 143 4.22 -9.34 -8.76
N LEU A 144 3.29 -9.81 -7.92
CA LEU A 144 2.16 -10.63 -8.36
C LEU A 144 1.23 -9.85 -9.30
N ALA A 145 0.86 -8.61 -8.92
CA ALA A 145 0.03 -7.75 -9.75
C ALA A 145 0.70 -7.40 -11.09
N TRP A 146 2.01 -7.13 -11.08
CA TRP A 146 2.80 -6.93 -12.30
C TRP A 146 2.77 -8.16 -13.20
N TYR A 147 2.97 -9.34 -12.63
CA TYR A 147 2.95 -10.60 -13.38
C TYR A 147 1.59 -10.88 -14.01
N GLU A 148 0.49 -10.57 -13.32
CA GLU A 148 -0.87 -10.69 -13.83
C GLU A 148 -1.12 -9.77 -15.03
N VAL A 149 -0.76 -8.48 -14.92
CA VAL A 149 -0.94 -7.52 -16.03
C VAL A 149 -0.03 -7.85 -17.22
N CYS A 150 1.22 -8.24 -16.95
CA CYS A 150 2.20 -8.53 -18.00
C CYS A 150 2.02 -9.93 -18.62
N HIS A 151 1.29 -10.85 -17.97
CA HIS A 151 1.24 -12.27 -18.33
C HIS A 151 2.65 -12.91 -18.43
N GLY A 152 3.57 -12.46 -17.57
CA GLY A 152 4.99 -12.79 -17.61
C GLY A 152 5.84 -11.77 -16.84
N TRP A 153 7.16 -11.83 -16.99
CA TRP A 153 8.10 -10.96 -16.27
C TRP A 153 8.27 -9.57 -16.89
N LEU A 154 8.11 -9.47 -18.21
CA LEU A 154 8.27 -8.23 -18.95
C LEU A 154 7.17 -8.15 -20.02
N ALA A 155 6.38 -7.09 -19.98
CA ALA A 155 5.51 -6.72 -21.07
C ALA A 155 5.50 -5.20 -21.22
N TRP A 156 5.48 -4.73 -22.46
CA TRP A 156 5.34 -3.31 -22.77
C TRP A 156 3.89 -3.03 -23.16
N ARG A 157 3.09 -2.52 -22.23
CA ARG A 157 1.67 -2.21 -22.44
C ARG A 157 1.30 -0.78 -22.01
N PRO A 158 1.95 0.26 -22.57
CA PRO A 158 1.75 1.65 -22.13
C PRO A 158 0.36 2.21 -22.42
N ARG A 159 -0.46 1.50 -23.22
CA ARG A 159 -1.85 1.88 -23.54
C ARG A 159 -2.86 1.45 -22.48
N VAL A 160 -2.46 0.65 -21.50
CA VAL A 160 -3.35 0.08 -20.48
C VAL A 160 -3.06 0.75 -19.14
N TRP A 161 -4.09 1.24 -18.44
CA TRP A 161 -3.90 1.92 -17.15
C TRP A 161 -3.35 0.98 -16.07
N SER A 162 -3.81 -0.27 -16.02
CA SER A 162 -3.33 -1.30 -15.08
C SER A 162 -1.82 -1.52 -15.17
N TRP A 163 -1.21 -1.31 -16.34
CA TRP A 163 0.24 -1.44 -16.52
C TRP A 163 1.00 -0.32 -15.82
N TRP A 164 0.53 0.93 -15.94
CA TRP A 164 1.12 2.06 -15.22
C TRP A 164 0.89 1.98 -13.71
N ILE A 165 -0.30 1.52 -13.28
CA ILE A 165 -0.62 1.33 -11.86
C ILE A 165 0.30 0.27 -11.24
N THR A 166 0.44 -0.89 -11.87
CA THR A 166 1.33 -1.96 -11.36
C THR A 166 2.80 -1.56 -11.42
N LEU A 167 3.24 -0.83 -12.46
CA LEU A 167 4.60 -0.30 -12.56
C LEU A 167 4.91 0.68 -11.42
N THR A 168 4.04 1.67 -11.21
CA THR A 168 4.24 2.70 -10.18
C THR A 168 4.18 2.09 -8.78
N ASN A 169 3.25 1.18 -8.51
CA ASN A 169 3.20 0.45 -7.25
C ASN A 169 4.44 -0.44 -7.02
N LEU A 170 4.97 -1.07 -8.07
CA LEU A 170 6.19 -1.87 -7.97
C LEU A 170 7.41 -1.00 -7.64
N ILE A 171 7.60 0.11 -8.34
CA ILE A 171 8.65 1.09 -8.05
C ILE A 171 8.50 1.61 -6.62
N GLY A 172 7.27 1.95 -6.22
CA GLY A 172 6.97 2.43 -4.87
C GLY A 172 7.30 1.41 -3.79
N SER A 173 6.95 0.14 -4.02
CA SER A 173 7.24 -0.97 -3.09
C SER A 173 8.74 -1.24 -2.96
N VAL A 174 9.50 -1.12 -4.06
CA VAL A 174 10.96 -1.22 -4.02
C VAL A 174 11.55 -0.07 -3.20
N ALA A 175 11.10 1.17 -3.43
CA ALA A 175 11.55 2.33 -2.65
C ALA A 175 11.24 2.17 -1.15
N PHE A 176 10.02 1.74 -0.79
CA PHE A 176 9.67 1.41 0.60
C PHE A 176 10.54 0.28 1.18
N GLY A 177 10.85 -0.75 0.40
CA GLY A 177 11.78 -1.80 0.81
C GLY A 177 13.20 -1.28 1.08
N VAL A 178 13.70 -0.36 0.24
CA VAL A 178 14.99 0.30 0.47
C VAL A 178 14.93 1.21 1.70
N SER A 179 13.81 1.91 1.92
CA SER A 179 13.56 2.70 3.13
C SER A 179 13.68 1.84 4.38
N ALA A 180 13.02 0.67 4.44
CA ALA A 180 13.11 -0.23 5.59
C ALA A 180 14.55 -0.68 5.87
N VAL A 181 15.37 -0.89 4.82
CA VAL A 181 16.80 -1.24 4.98
C VAL A 181 17.63 -0.04 5.47
N ALA A 182 17.31 1.17 5.01
CA ALA A 182 17.96 2.40 5.46
C ALA A 182 17.58 2.77 6.91
N GLY A 183 16.32 2.54 7.28
CA GLY A 183 15.75 2.75 8.61
C GLY A 183 16.08 1.65 9.62
N PHE A 184 17.04 0.76 9.32
CA PHE A 184 17.46 -0.30 10.23
C PHE A 184 17.90 0.27 11.58
N VAL A 185 17.19 -0.12 12.64
CA VAL A 185 17.52 0.23 14.02
C VAL A 185 18.49 -0.80 14.57
N ASN A 186 19.67 -0.35 14.99
CA ASN A 186 20.62 -1.22 15.67
C ASN A 186 20.07 -1.61 17.06
N PRO A 187 19.83 -2.91 17.35
CA PRO A 187 19.22 -3.33 18.61
C PRO A 187 20.10 -3.06 19.84
N VAL A 188 21.42 -2.93 19.66
CA VAL A 188 22.38 -2.67 20.75
C VAL A 188 22.57 -1.18 21.00
N THR A 189 22.68 -0.37 19.94
CA THR A 189 22.98 1.07 20.08
C THR A 189 21.75 1.96 20.00
N GLY A 190 20.61 1.44 19.53
CA GLY A 190 19.39 2.21 19.27
C GLY A 190 19.49 3.21 18.11
N GLN A 191 20.65 3.30 17.45
CA GLN A 191 20.85 4.22 16.34
C GLN A 191 20.21 3.69 15.07
N VAL A 192 19.52 4.57 14.35
CA VAL A 192 19.02 4.33 13.00
C VAL A 192 20.20 4.42 12.03
N LYS A 193 20.32 3.45 11.13
CA LYS A 193 21.44 3.35 10.17
C LYS A 193 21.54 4.57 9.26
N ASN A 194 20.42 4.99 8.67
CA ASN A 194 20.35 6.17 7.80
C ASN A 194 18.91 6.72 7.76
N ALA A 195 18.58 7.61 8.70
CA ALA A 195 17.24 8.22 8.79
C ALA A 195 16.91 9.04 7.52
N ASP A 196 17.80 9.93 7.09
CA ASP A 196 17.61 10.74 5.88
C ASP A 196 17.36 9.88 4.62
N GLY A 197 18.09 8.76 4.52
CA GLY A 197 17.90 7.79 3.45
C GLY A 197 16.55 7.08 3.52
N ALA A 198 16.08 6.75 4.73
CA ALA A 198 14.75 6.16 4.93
C ALA A 198 13.65 7.14 4.53
N ASP A 199 13.73 8.40 4.96
CA ASP A 199 12.73 9.43 4.64
C ASP A 199 12.70 9.70 3.13
N THR A 200 13.86 9.85 2.50
CA THR A 200 13.95 10.08 1.05
C THR A 200 13.29 8.96 0.25
N GLN A 201 13.54 7.70 0.64
CA GLN A 201 12.98 6.54 -0.06
C GLN A 201 11.48 6.36 0.24
N THR A 202 11.04 6.69 1.45
CA THR A 202 9.63 6.71 1.83
C THR A 202 8.87 7.78 1.04
N LEU A 203 9.46 8.96 0.83
CA LEU A 203 8.90 10.02 0.00
C LEU A 203 8.75 9.57 -1.46
N ILE A 204 9.79 9.00 -2.05
CA ILE A 204 9.74 8.44 -3.42
C ILE A 204 8.65 7.39 -3.52
N GLY A 205 8.62 6.44 -2.58
CA GLY A 205 7.62 5.37 -2.54
C GLY A 205 6.20 5.91 -2.43
N SER A 206 5.99 6.90 -1.58
CA SER A 206 4.69 7.55 -1.35
C SER A 206 4.19 8.30 -2.58
N ILE A 207 5.08 9.00 -3.30
CA ILE A 207 4.73 9.65 -4.58
C ILE A 207 4.33 8.58 -5.61
N CYS A 208 5.08 7.48 -5.71
CA CYS A 208 4.76 6.40 -6.64
C CYS A 208 3.38 5.77 -6.35
N PHE A 209 3.08 5.47 -5.08
CA PHE A 209 1.77 4.96 -4.68
C PHE A 209 0.65 5.98 -4.90
N PHE A 210 0.92 7.27 -4.68
CA PHE A 210 -0.04 8.33 -4.97
C PHE A 210 -0.38 8.38 -6.47
N VAL A 211 0.64 8.30 -7.35
CA VAL A 211 0.41 8.22 -8.80
C VAL A 211 -0.41 6.99 -9.15
N GLY A 212 -0.04 5.81 -8.62
CA GLY A 212 -0.82 4.59 -8.81
C GLY A 212 -2.28 4.73 -8.37
N ALA A 213 -2.51 5.37 -7.22
CA ALA A 213 -3.84 5.63 -6.68
C ALA A 213 -4.68 6.57 -7.57
N VAL A 214 -4.06 7.63 -8.11
CA VAL A 214 -4.74 8.56 -9.03
C VAL A 214 -5.08 7.87 -10.35
N LEU A 215 -4.25 6.95 -10.82
CA LEU A 215 -4.49 6.20 -12.05
C LEU A 215 -5.64 5.18 -11.92
N LEU A 216 -6.02 4.76 -10.71
CA LEU A 216 -7.22 3.93 -10.48
C LEU A 216 -8.53 4.64 -10.89
N PHE A 217 -8.58 5.97 -10.84
CA PHE A 217 -9.77 6.73 -11.27
C PHE A 217 -10.11 6.49 -12.75
N PRO A 218 -9.21 6.77 -13.72
CA PRO A 218 -9.48 6.52 -15.14
C PRO A 218 -9.62 5.03 -15.47
N GLU A 219 -8.84 4.13 -14.85
CA GLU A 219 -8.94 2.68 -15.06
C GLU A 219 -10.36 2.15 -14.80
N ARG A 220 -11.01 2.61 -13.71
CA ARG A 220 -12.39 2.23 -13.37
C ARG A 220 -13.40 2.55 -14.48
N THR A 221 -13.10 3.58 -15.27
CA THR A 221 -13.95 4.03 -16.38
C THR A 221 -13.48 3.55 -17.75
N GLU A 222 -12.33 2.85 -17.81
CA GLU A 222 -11.83 2.25 -19.04
C GLU A 222 -12.81 1.17 -19.51
N LYS A 223 -13.23 1.26 -20.77
CA LYS A 223 -13.98 0.17 -21.40
C LYS A 223 -12.99 -0.96 -21.64
N ALA A 224 -13.29 -2.16 -21.17
CA ALA A 224 -12.52 -3.35 -21.51
C ALA A 224 -12.27 -3.37 -23.03
N PRO A 225 -11.03 -3.57 -23.50
CA PRO A 225 -10.75 -3.60 -24.93
C PRO A 225 -11.62 -4.67 -25.61
N PRO A 226 -12.11 -4.40 -26.83
CA PRO A 226 -12.96 -5.32 -27.58
C PRO A 226 -12.28 -6.66 -27.86
#